data_AF-A0A3D5AWL4-F1
#
_entry.id   AF-A0A3D5AWL4-F1
#
_cell.length_a   1.000
_cell.length_b   1.000
_cell.length_c   1.000
_cell.angle_alpha   90.00
_cell.angle_beta   90.00
_cell.angle_gamma   90.00
#
_symmetry.space_group_name_H-M   'P 1'
#
loop_
_entity.id
_entity.type
_entity.pdbx_description
1 polymer ?
#
loop_
_entity_poly.entity_id
_entity_poly.type
_entity_poly.pdbx_seq_one_letter_code
_entity_poly.pdbx_strand_id
1 'polypeptide(L)'
;MKKYVLTNEAGDTGTGVKVKVGKFVHDAAQHAALLARLTSCAENPGLAVLVSPILPENSRLFQVHSWNVAVGDPGQAQNYTVIKEMPVVPQAMLEMRLTFALLVLKEMITNREFRIWAENWIANKDRSAEAATKVRKILEGEQEASAELEELAAWGASSTDDLKTVHKLDEQDQRALQAVQAAELAANRGADQEAVSRAIANTLLEISKVASKVDLLTLATRVLGANQGQESEPDAGLAAN
;
A
#
# COMPACT_ATOMS: atom_id res chain seq x y z
N MET A 1 -5.61 15.66 14.30
CA MET A 1 -5.34 15.54 12.85
C MET A 1 -6.52 14.86 12.16
N LYS A 2 -6.83 15.26 10.92
CA LYS A 2 -7.87 14.60 10.11
C LYS A 2 -7.25 13.41 9.38
N LYS A 3 -7.93 12.27 9.41
CA LYS A 3 -7.57 11.04 8.68
C LYS A 3 -8.84 10.45 8.05
N TYR A 4 -8.65 9.56 7.08
CA TYR A 4 -9.73 8.87 6.37
C TYR A 4 -9.51 7.37 6.46
N VAL A 5 -10.58 6.60 6.63
CA VAL A 5 -10.55 5.14 6.70
C VAL A 5 -11.66 4.54 5.85
N LEU A 6 -11.31 3.53 5.06
CA LEU A 6 -12.25 2.78 4.24
C LEU A 6 -12.72 1.54 5.01
N THR A 7 -14.01 1.28 4.98
CA THR A 7 -14.63 0.08 5.57
C THR A 7 -15.52 -0.62 4.55
N ASN A 8 -15.91 -1.85 4.84
CA ASN A 8 -16.97 -2.52 4.09
C ASN A 8 -18.33 -1.85 4.37
N GLU A 9 -19.38 -2.35 3.72
CA GLU A 9 -20.75 -1.89 3.90
C GLU A 9 -21.24 -1.96 5.37
N ALA A 10 -20.86 -3.02 6.09
CA ALA A 10 -21.18 -3.22 7.51
C ALA A 10 -20.45 -2.25 8.47
N GLY A 11 -19.48 -1.50 7.96
CA GLY A 11 -18.66 -0.56 8.72
C GLY A 11 -17.39 -1.18 9.31
N ASP A 12 -16.98 -2.38 8.90
CA ASP A 12 -15.77 -3.04 9.40
C ASP A 12 -14.54 -2.71 8.53
N THR A 13 -13.41 -2.43 9.18
CA THR A 13 -12.11 -2.29 8.50
C THR A 13 -11.56 -3.64 8.04
N GLY A 14 -10.48 -3.64 7.26
CA GLY A 14 -9.78 -4.88 6.86
C GLY A 14 -9.23 -5.72 8.02
N THR A 15 -9.12 -5.12 9.21
CA THR A 15 -8.72 -5.75 10.48
C THR A 15 -9.90 -6.13 11.37
N GLY A 16 -11.14 -5.95 10.91
CA GLY A 16 -12.36 -6.25 11.67
C GLY A 16 -12.73 -5.21 12.73
N VAL A 17 -12.17 -3.98 12.66
CA VAL A 17 -12.58 -2.90 13.56
C VAL A 17 -13.84 -2.24 13.01
N LYS A 18 -14.92 -2.28 13.78
CA LYS A 18 -16.17 -1.61 13.41
C LYS A 18 -16.08 -0.09 13.58
N VAL A 19 -16.43 0.66 12.55
CA VAL A 19 -16.42 2.13 12.49
C VAL A 19 -17.85 2.62 12.31
N LYS A 20 -18.24 3.65 13.07
CA LYS A 20 -19.55 4.28 12.97
C LYS A 20 -19.42 5.75 13.36
N VAL A 21 -20.19 6.64 12.73
CA VAL A 21 -20.25 8.06 13.09
C VAL A 21 -20.54 8.23 14.59
N GLY A 22 -19.80 9.13 15.23
CA GLY A 22 -19.88 9.38 16.67
C GLY A 22 -19.16 8.35 17.54
N LYS A 23 -18.61 7.27 16.95
CA LYS A 23 -17.77 6.34 17.70
C LYS A 23 -16.52 7.07 18.17
N PHE A 24 -16.34 7.09 19.48
CA PHE A 24 -15.13 7.55 20.15
C PHE A 24 -14.35 6.33 20.64
N VAL A 25 -13.05 6.33 20.42
CA VAL A 25 -12.14 5.32 20.95
C VAL A 25 -10.97 6.00 21.64
N HIS A 26 -10.77 5.62 22.89
CA HIS A 26 -9.65 5.99 23.73
C HIS A 26 -8.96 4.69 24.15
N ASP A 27 -7.68 4.54 23.84
CA ASP A 27 -6.87 3.44 24.34
C ASP A 27 -5.63 4.00 25.04
N ALA A 28 -5.75 4.15 26.36
CA ALA A 28 -4.66 4.59 27.24
C ALA A 28 -3.66 3.46 27.56
N ALA A 29 -3.90 2.22 27.12
CA ALA A 29 -2.99 1.10 27.38
C ALA A 29 -2.15 0.74 26.15
N GLN A 30 -2.67 0.96 24.94
CA GLN A 30 -1.99 0.62 23.67
C GLN A 30 -1.72 1.88 22.81
N HIS A 31 -0.86 2.75 23.33
CA HIS A 31 -0.55 4.07 22.80
C HIS A 31 -0.15 4.12 21.30
N ALA A 32 0.44 3.05 20.74
CA ALA A 32 0.92 3.01 19.35
C ALA A 32 -0.01 2.24 18.38
N ALA A 33 -1.02 1.52 18.89
CA ALA A 33 -1.72 0.49 18.12
C ALA A 33 -3.04 0.95 17.50
N LEU A 34 -3.64 2.07 17.92
CA LEU A 34 -5.01 2.41 17.50
C LEU A 34 -5.12 2.75 16.01
N LEU A 35 -4.26 3.64 15.50
CA LEU A 35 -4.22 3.96 14.06
C LEU A 35 -3.60 2.83 13.24
N ALA A 36 -2.66 2.06 13.81
CA ALA A 36 -2.13 0.88 13.14
C ALA A 36 -3.20 -0.22 12.98
N ARG A 37 -4.11 -0.35 13.95
CA ARG A 37 -5.29 -1.25 13.89
C ARG A 37 -6.33 -0.75 12.92
N LEU A 38 -6.46 0.55 12.73
CA LEU A 38 -7.13 1.13 11.55
C LEU A 38 -6.16 1.08 10.37
N THR A 39 -5.72 -0.13 9.99
CA THR A 39 -4.96 -0.37 8.76
C THR A 39 -5.61 0.46 7.66
N SER A 40 -4.80 1.28 6.97
CA SER A 40 -5.22 2.15 5.87
C SER A 40 -5.75 3.54 6.24
N CYS A 41 -5.57 4.00 7.48
CA CYS A 41 -5.79 5.40 7.82
C CYS A 41 -4.82 6.33 7.06
N ALA A 42 -5.36 7.19 6.18
CA ALA A 42 -4.56 8.12 5.38
C ALA A 42 -5.01 9.58 5.56
N GLU A 43 -4.15 10.51 5.16
CA GLU A 43 -4.41 11.96 5.25
C GLU A 43 -5.35 12.48 4.18
N ASN A 44 -5.48 11.72 3.09
CA ASN A 44 -6.31 12.03 1.95
C ASN A 44 -7.24 10.85 1.64
N PRO A 45 -8.49 11.11 1.23
CA PRO A 45 -9.45 10.05 0.90
C PRO A 45 -8.95 9.12 -0.22
N GLY A 46 -8.29 9.64 -1.26
CA GLY A 46 -7.75 8.84 -2.35
C GLY A 46 -6.63 7.91 -1.88
N LEU A 47 -5.73 8.41 -1.04
CA LEU A 47 -4.68 7.57 -0.44
C LEU A 47 -5.28 6.47 0.44
N ALA A 48 -6.34 6.75 1.20
CA ALA A 48 -7.03 5.76 2.02
C ALA A 48 -7.60 4.61 1.18
N VAL A 49 -8.16 4.91 0.00
CA VAL A 49 -8.66 3.89 -0.93
C VAL A 49 -7.51 3.08 -1.53
N LEU A 50 -6.42 3.73 -1.94
CA LEU A 50 -5.28 3.05 -2.58
C LEU A 50 -4.64 1.98 -1.66
N VAL A 51 -4.51 2.29 -0.37
CA VAL A 51 -3.86 1.43 0.62
C VAL A 51 -4.84 0.51 1.38
N SER A 52 -6.13 0.56 1.09
CA SER A 52 -7.15 -0.26 1.79
C SER A 52 -7.25 -1.67 1.24
N PRO A 53 -7.26 -2.74 2.06
CA PRO A 53 -7.53 -4.09 1.56
C PRO A 53 -8.97 -4.28 1.03
N ILE A 54 -9.86 -3.32 1.28
CA ILE A 54 -11.27 -3.37 0.90
C ILE A 54 -11.46 -2.74 -0.48
N LEU A 55 -12.22 -3.42 -1.35
CA LEU A 55 -12.59 -2.90 -2.67
C LEU A 55 -13.59 -1.74 -2.56
N PRO A 56 -13.46 -0.68 -3.37
CA PRO A 56 -14.27 0.53 -3.24
C PRO A 56 -15.76 0.34 -3.57
N GLU A 57 -16.13 -0.61 -4.43
CA GLU A 57 -17.48 -0.78 -4.99
C GLU A 57 -18.59 -1.04 -3.96
N ASN A 58 -18.27 -1.60 -2.80
CA ASN A 58 -19.23 -1.83 -1.69
C ASN A 58 -18.66 -1.35 -0.35
N SER A 59 -18.02 -0.19 -0.39
CA SER A 59 -17.29 0.36 0.74
C SER A 59 -17.87 1.69 1.22
N ARG A 60 -17.51 2.03 2.45
CA ARG A 60 -17.87 3.29 3.08
C ARG A 60 -16.60 3.99 3.53
N LEU A 61 -16.53 5.29 3.30
CA LEU A 61 -15.37 6.09 3.66
C LEU A 61 -15.72 7.00 4.83
N PHE A 62 -14.96 6.91 5.91
CA PHE A 62 -15.19 7.71 7.11
C PHE A 62 -14.06 8.72 7.32
N GLN A 63 -14.45 9.94 7.69
CA GLN A 63 -13.53 10.93 8.21
C GLN A 63 -13.38 10.75 9.72
N VAL A 64 -12.14 10.56 10.15
CA VAL A 64 -11.76 10.36 11.54
C VAL A 64 -10.92 11.55 12.00
N HIS A 65 -11.19 12.07 13.19
CA HIS A 65 -10.30 13.01 13.85
C HIS A 65 -9.52 12.26 14.91
N SER A 66 -8.19 12.27 14.81
CA SER A 66 -7.31 11.61 15.76
C SER A 66 -6.44 12.62 16.51
N TRP A 67 -6.14 12.39 17.78
CA TRP A 67 -5.30 13.29 18.57
C TRP A 67 -4.60 12.57 19.72
N ASN A 68 -3.63 13.27 20.30
CA ASN A 68 -2.90 12.85 21.49
C ASN A 68 -3.37 13.62 22.70
N VAL A 69 -3.58 12.88 23.79
CA VAL A 69 -3.96 13.46 25.09
C VAL A 69 -2.74 13.52 26.03
N ALA A 70 -1.72 12.70 25.79
CA ALA A 70 -0.44 12.74 26.51
C ALA A 70 0.66 13.46 25.72
N VAL A 71 1.60 14.08 26.43
CA VAL A 71 2.88 14.59 25.89
C VAL A 71 3.72 13.39 25.48
N GLY A 72 3.62 13.00 24.22
CA GLY A 72 4.32 11.88 23.62
C GLY A 72 4.46 12.09 22.11
N ASP A 73 5.01 11.11 21.40
CA ASP A 73 5.30 11.22 19.97
C ASP A 73 4.04 11.66 19.18
N PRO A 74 4.05 12.85 18.54
CA PRO A 74 2.91 13.37 17.78
C PRO A 74 2.50 12.47 16.61
N GLY A 75 3.32 11.50 16.21
CA GLY A 75 3.00 10.48 15.20
C GLY A 75 2.07 9.35 15.67
N GLN A 76 1.90 9.15 16.98
CA GLN A 76 1.13 8.01 17.53
C GLN A 76 -0.18 8.48 18.14
N ALA A 77 -1.25 8.56 17.33
CA ALA A 77 -2.54 9.00 17.84
C ALA A 77 -3.18 7.97 18.80
N GLN A 78 -3.44 8.41 20.03
CA GLN A 78 -4.02 7.58 21.11
C GLN A 78 -5.55 7.62 21.17
N ASN A 79 -6.15 8.58 20.47
CA ASN A 79 -7.58 8.82 20.48
C ASN A 79 -8.08 9.05 19.07
N TYR A 80 -9.29 8.58 18.80
CA TYR A 80 -10.01 9.03 17.61
C TYR A 80 -11.51 9.12 17.81
N THR A 81 -12.12 10.05 17.06
CA THR A 81 -13.58 10.13 16.88
C THR A 81 -13.90 10.07 15.41
N VAL A 82 -14.89 9.27 15.05
CA VAL A 82 -15.46 9.25 13.70
C VAL A 82 -16.38 10.47 13.56
N ILE A 83 -15.96 11.42 12.74
CA ILE A 83 -16.64 12.71 12.58
C ILE A 83 -17.86 12.54 11.68
N LYS A 84 -17.66 11.95 10.50
CA LYS A 84 -18.72 11.79 9.50
C LYS A 84 -18.36 10.71 8.49
N GLU A 85 -19.39 10.21 7.84
CA GLU A 85 -19.27 9.45 6.60
C GLU A 85 -19.11 10.42 5.42
N MET A 86 -18.25 10.08 4.48
CA MET A 86 -18.04 10.84 3.26
C MET A 86 -19.09 10.43 2.23
N PRO A 87 -19.71 11.39 1.53
CA PRO A 87 -20.79 11.09 0.58
C PRO A 87 -20.29 10.39 -0.69
N VAL A 88 -18.99 10.51 -1.00
CA VAL A 88 -18.37 9.95 -2.19
C VAL A 88 -17.10 9.21 -1.78
N VAL A 89 -17.00 7.95 -2.20
CA VAL A 89 -15.77 7.17 -2.11
C VAL A 89 -15.00 7.34 -3.42
N PRO A 90 -13.73 7.79 -3.39
CA PRO A 90 -12.89 7.82 -4.60
C PRO A 90 -12.82 6.43 -5.23
N GLN A 91 -13.06 6.36 -6.53
CA GLN A 91 -12.91 5.12 -7.28
C GLN A 91 -11.42 4.88 -7.55
N ALA A 92 -10.93 3.68 -7.22
CA ALA A 92 -9.58 3.26 -7.55
C ALA A 92 -9.60 1.81 -8.02
N MET A 93 -9.28 1.59 -9.29
CA MET A 93 -9.18 0.26 -9.88
C MET A 93 -7.98 -0.50 -9.29
N LEU A 94 -8.04 -1.84 -9.31
CA LEU A 94 -6.92 -2.68 -8.88
C LEU A 94 -5.60 -2.33 -9.55
N GLU A 95 -5.64 -2.00 -10.85
CA GLU A 95 -4.47 -1.57 -11.61
C GLU A 95 -3.84 -0.29 -11.03
N MET A 96 -4.66 0.70 -10.67
CA MET A 96 -4.19 1.94 -10.04
C MET A 96 -3.52 1.63 -8.70
N ARG A 97 -4.15 0.76 -7.90
CA ARG A 97 -3.66 0.39 -6.57
C ARG A 97 -2.32 -0.34 -6.66
N LEU A 98 -2.19 -1.26 -7.61
CA LEU A 98 -0.93 -1.95 -7.87
C LEU A 98 0.14 -0.99 -8.42
N THR A 99 -0.22 -0.11 -9.34
CA THR A 99 0.69 0.91 -9.89
C THR A 99 1.21 1.85 -8.80
N PHE A 100 0.33 2.27 -7.88
CA PHE A 100 0.71 3.05 -6.71
C PHE A 100 1.69 2.26 -5.82
N ALA A 101 1.41 0.99 -5.52
CA ALA A 101 2.29 0.16 -4.72
C ALA A 101 3.68 0.02 -5.35
N LEU A 102 3.76 -0.27 -6.64
CA LEU A 102 5.03 -0.38 -7.36
C LEU A 102 5.78 0.95 -7.42
N LEU A 103 5.08 2.09 -7.58
CA LEU A 103 5.71 3.41 -7.53
C LEU A 103 6.37 3.66 -6.17
N VAL A 104 5.66 3.38 -5.07
CA VAL A 104 6.22 3.54 -3.72
C VAL A 104 7.44 2.62 -3.55
N LEU A 105 7.28 1.33 -3.85
CA LEU A 105 8.33 0.35 -3.60
C LEU A 105 9.57 0.60 -4.46
N LYS A 106 9.40 1.08 -5.69
CA LYS A 106 10.52 1.49 -6.57
C LYS A 106 11.39 2.59 -5.95
N GLU A 107 10.81 3.50 -5.16
CA GLU A 107 11.55 4.55 -4.46
C GLU A 107 12.24 4.04 -3.19
N MET A 108 11.78 2.93 -2.63
CA MET A 108 12.27 2.40 -1.35
C MET A 108 13.30 1.28 -1.49
N ILE A 109 13.11 0.40 -2.47
CA ILE A 109 13.83 -0.85 -2.63
C ILE A 109 15.05 -0.61 -3.49
N THR A 110 16.21 -1.09 -3.05
CA THR A 110 17.47 -0.88 -3.76
C THR A 110 17.74 -1.92 -4.85
N ASN A 111 17.06 -3.07 -4.83
CA ASN A 111 17.22 -4.13 -5.82
C ASN A 111 17.00 -3.59 -7.25
N ARG A 112 18.01 -3.72 -8.10
CA ARG A 112 18.01 -3.15 -9.46
C ARG A 112 17.01 -3.85 -10.38
N GLU A 113 16.95 -5.17 -10.33
CA GLU A 113 16.09 -5.97 -11.21
C GLU A 113 14.61 -5.71 -10.92
N PHE A 114 14.25 -5.64 -9.64
CA PHE A 114 12.92 -5.23 -9.19
C PHE A 114 12.56 -3.83 -9.70
N ARG A 115 13.45 -2.84 -9.58
CA ARG A 115 13.17 -1.47 -10.04
C ARG A 115 12.95 -1.38 -11.55
N ILE A 116 13.75 -2.09 -12.33
CA ILE A 116 13.60 -2.15 -13.80
C ILE A 116 12.28 -2.81 -14.17
N TRP A 117 11.96 -3.95 -13.54
CA TRP A 117 10.69 -4.63 -13.76
C TRP A 117 9.49 -3.79 -13.35
N ALA A 118 9.52 -3.16 -12.17
CA ALA A 118 8.46 -2.27 -11.70
C ALA A 118 8.26 -1.10 -12.67
N GLU A 119 9.33 -0.52 -13.21
CA GLU A 119 9.25 0.53 -14.21
C GLU A 119 8.61 0.06 -15.52
N ASN A 120 8.97 -1.13 -16.00
CA ASN A 120 8.33 -1.72 -17.18
C ASN A 120 6.84 -2.03 -16.94
N TRP A 121 6.49 -2.49 -15.75
CA TRP A 121 5.10 -2.72 -15.36
C TRP A 121 4.29 -1.43 -15.34
N ILE A 122 4.81 -0.40 -14.67
CA ILE A 122 4.18 0.93 -14.54
C ILE A 122 4.01 1.58 -15.92
N ALA A 123 5.02 1.45 -16.79
CA ALA A 123 4.98 1.98 -18.16
C ALA A 123 4.15 1.11 -19.13
N ASN A 124 3.46 0.08 -18.64
CA ASN A 124 2.68 -0.86 -19.45
C ASN A 124 3.48 -1.52 -20.60
N LYS A 125 4.80 -1.69 -20.42
CA LYS A 125 5.67 -2.36 -21.40
C LYS A 125 5.59 -3.88 -21.29
N ASP A 126 5.56 -4.38 -20.05
CA ASP A 126 5.42 -5.80 -19.76
C ASP A 126 4.70 -5.98 -18.42
N ARG A 127 3.48 -6.54 -18.48
CA ARG A 127 2.65 -6.87 -17.31
C ARG A 127 2.31 -8.36 -17.27
N SER A 128 3.14 -9.17 -17.91
CA SER A 128 2.95 -10.61 -17.96
C SER A 128 3.26 -11.27 -16.62
N ALA A 129 2.57 -12.37 -16.33
CA ALA A 129 2.88 -13.19 -15.16
C ALA A 129 4.30 -13.77 -15.28
N GLU A 130 4.75 -14.10 -16.49
CA GLU A 130 6.08 -14.61 -16.77
C GLU A 130 7.19 -13.63 -16.39
N ALA A 131 7.01 -12.33 -16.68
CA ALA A 131 7.97 -11.31 -16.28
C ALA A 131 8.06 -11.16 -14.76
N ALA A 132 6.92 -11.19 -14.08
CA ALA A 132 6.86 -11.15 -12.63
C ALA A 132 7.51 -12.40 -12.00
N THR A 133 7.26 -13.60 -12.52
CA THR A 133 7.89 -14.84 -12.05
C THR A 133 9.41 -14.83 -12.20
N LYS A 134 9.95 -14.22 -13.26
CA LYS A 134 11.41 -14.08 -13.42
C LYS A 134 12.01 -13.25 -12.29
N VAL A 135 11.41 -12.11 -11.97
CA VAL A 135 11.89 -11.25 -10.88
C VAL A 135 11.69 -11.91 -9.52
N ARG A 136 10.58 -12.64 -9.32
CA ARG A 136 10.35 -13.41 -8.10
C ARG A 136 11.49 -14.38 -7.81
N LYS A 137 11.91 -15.16 -8.81
CA LYS A 137 13.03 -16.10 -8.68
C LYS A 137 14.36 -15.43 -8.34
N ILE A 138 14.60 -14.23 -8.86
CA ILE A 138 15.80 -13.44 -8.52
C ILE A 138 15.76 -13.03 -7.05
N LEU A 139 14.63 -12.49 -6.58
CA LEU A 139 14.45 -12.08 -5.20
C LEU A 139 14.51 -13.26 -4.21
N GLU A 140 13.91 -14.41 -4.57
CA GLU A 140 14.00 -15.65 -3.78
C GLU A 140 15.47 -16.11 -3.64
N GLY A 141 16.26 -16.05 -4.72
CA GLY A 141 17.68 -16.38 -4.66
C GLY A 141 18.51 -15.40 -3.82
N GLU A 142 18.18 -14.10 -3.84
CA GLU A 142 18.82 -13.10 -2.97
C GLU A 142 18.47 -13.31 -1.49
N GLN A 143 17.23 -13.72 -1.19
CA GLN A 143 16.81 -14.04 0.17
C GLN A 143 17.50 -15.30 0.70
N GLU A 144 17.65 -16.33 -0.13
CA GLU A 144 18.40 -17.55 0.22
C GLU A 144 19.88 -17.23 0.50
N ALA A 145 20.51 -16.43 -0.36
CA ALA A 145 21.88 -15.97 -0.14
C ALA A 145 22.03 -15.12 1.14
N SER A 146 21.05 -14.27 1.44
CA SER A 146 21.03 -13.48 2.69
C SER A 146 20.90 -14.38 3.92
N ALA A 147 20.06 -15.42 3.87
CA ALA A 147 19.90 -16.37 4.98
C ALA A 147 21.20 -17.16 5.25
N GLU A 148 21.91 -17.59 4.20
CA GLU A 148 23.22 -18.23 4.34
C GLU A 148 24.25 -17.29 4.99
N LEU A 149 24.25 -16.00 4.62
CA LEU A 149 25.12 -14.99 5.23
C LEU A 149 24.78 -14.76 6.71
N GLU A 150 23.50 -14.75 7.08
CA GLU A 150 23.08 -14.65 8.48
C GLU A 150 23.53 -15.87 9.30
N GLU A 151 23.43 -17.07 8.73
CA GLU A 151 23.93 -18.28 9.38
C GLU A 151 25.45 -18.17 9.63
N LEU A 152 26.23 -17.80 8.61
CA LEU A 152 27.68 -17.60 8.75
C LEU A 152 28.03 -16.49 9.76
N ALA A 153 27.25 -15.42 9.78
CA ALA A 153 27.37 -14.32 10.73
C ALA A 153 27.13 -14.77 12.18
N ALA A 154 26.16 -15.67 12.42
CA ALA A 154 25.85 -16.23 13.73
C ALA A 154 27.01 -17.06 14.31
N TRP A 155 27.90 -17.60 13.47
CA TRP A 155 29.14 -18.27 13.88
C TRP A 155 30.28 -17.31 14.26
N GLY A 156 30.00 -16.00 14.36
CA GLY A 156 30.95 -15.00 14.89
C GLY A 156 31.83 -14.33 13.84
N ALA A 157 31.49 -14.47 12.56
CA ALA A 157 32.26 -13.90 11.45
C ALA A 157 31.86 -12.48 11.03
N SER A 158 30.82 -11.88 11.63
CA SER A 158 30.32 -10.55 11.24
C SER A 158 30.12 -9.60 12.42
N SER A 159 30.12 -8.29 12.13
CA SER A 159 29.81 -7.26 13.10
C SER A 159 28.30 -7.03 13.26
N THR A 160 27.88 -6.43 14.38
CA THR A 160 26.48 -6.05 14.62
C THR A 160 25.92 -5.04 13.62
N ASP A 161 26.76 -4.27 12.92
CA ASP A 161 26.31 -3.32 11.90
C ASP A 161 26.12 -4.00 10.53
N ASP A 162 26.85 -5.07 10.24
CA ASP A 162 26.64 -5.90 9.05
C ASP A 162 25.28 -6.59 9.13
N LEU A 163 24.94 -7.18 10.29
CA LEU A 163 23.64 -7.83 10.54
C LEU A 163 22.45 -6.89 10.38
N LYS A 164 22.53 -5.64 10.86
CA LYS A 164 21.46 -4.64 10.65
C LYS A 164 21.26 -4.31 9.17
N THR A 165 22.35 -4.31 8.40
CA THR A 165 22.30 -4.04 6.97
C THR A 165 21.65 -5.20 6.22
N VAL A 166 21.98 -6.44 6.57
CA VAL A 166 21.37 -7.65 6.01
C VAL A 166 19.88 -7.70 6.33
N HIS A 167 19.47 -7.54 7.59
CA HIS A 167 18.04 -7.54 7.95
C HIS A 167 17.24 -6.46 7.21
N LYS A 168 17.82 -5.27 7.02
CA LYS A 168 17.16 -4.21 6.28
C LYS A 168 16.99 -4.55 4.79
N LEU A 169 17.95 -5.25 4.20
CA LEU A 169 17.84 -5.73 2.82
C LEU A 169 16.78 -6.83 2.72
N ASP A 170 16.77 -7.78 3.65
CA ASP A 170 15.76 -8.84 3.71
C ASP A 170 14.33 -8.28 3.85
N GLU A 171 14.12 -7.26 4.70
CA GLU A 171 12.83 -6.56 4.79
C GLU A 171 12.41 -5.90 3.46
N GLN A 172 13.37 -5.37 2.70
CA GLN A 172 13.09 -4.77 1.39
C GLN A 172 12.74 -5.84 0.36
N ASP A 173 13.50 -6.93 0.31
CA ASP A 173 13.31 -8.02 -0.63
C ASP A 173 12.02 -8.78 -0.36
N GLN A 174 11.66 -8.99 0.91
CA GLN A 174 10.37 -9.54 1.29
C GLN A 174 9.20 -8.68 0.76
N ARG A 175 9.30 -7.35 0.84
CA ARG A 175 8.29 -6.44 0.29
C ARG A 175 8.26 -6.45 -1.23
N ALA A 176 9.43 -6.51 -1.88
CA ALA A 176 9.52 -6.68 -3.33
C ALA A 176 8.80 -7.96 -3.75
N LEU A 177 9.05 -9.07 -3.06
CA LEU A 177 8.46 -10.37 -3.33
C LEU A 177 6.93 -10.34 -3.21
N GLN A 178 6.41 -9.75 -2.14
CA GLN A 178 4.97 -9.57 -1.96
C GLN A 178 4.35 -8.77 -3.12
N ALA A 179 5.04 -7.74 -3.61
CA ALA A 179 4.55 -6.91 -4.71
C ALA A 179 4.56 -7.64 -6.05
N VAL A 180 5.59 -8.44 -6.28
CA VAL A 180 5.67 -9.31 -7.45
C VAL A 180 4.55 -10.35 -7.42
N GLN A 181 4.30 -11.00 -6.27
CA GLN A 181 3.20 -11.94 -6.11
C GLN A 181 1.82 -11.29 -6.33
N ALA A 182 1.62 -10.07 -5.81
CA ALA A 182 0.39 -9.31 -6.07
C ALA A 182 0.21 -9.00 -7.56
N ALA A 183 1.29 -8.67 -8.26
CA ALA A 183 1.29 -8.42 -9.70
C ALA A 183 1.00 -9.69 -10.52
N GLU A 184 1.57 -10.84 -10.14
CA GLU A 184 1.26 -12.14 -10.76
C GLU A 184 -0.21 -12.52 -10.61
N LEU A 185 -0.76 -12.35 -9.40
CA LEU A 185 -2.18 -12.56 -9.16
C LEU A 185 -3.03 -11.63 -10.03
N ALA A 186 -2.66 -10.36 -10.15
CA ALA A 186 -3.37 -9.41 -10.99
C ALA A 186 -3.29 -9.73 -12.50
N ALA A 187 -2.19 -10.32 -12.97
CA ALA A 187 -2.02 -10.73 -14.37
C ALA A 187 -2.84 -11.98 -14.75
N ASN A 188 -3.18 -12.82 -13.76
CA ASN A 188 -3.95 -14.03 -14.00
C ASN A 188 -5.43 -13.71 -14.27
N ARG A 189 -5.88 -13.97 -15.51
CA ARG A 189 -7.28 -13.81 -15.95
C ARG A 189 -8.18 -14.79 -15.21
N GLY A 190 -8.76 -14.36 -14.11
CA GLY A 190 -9.62 -15.19 -13.24
C GLY A 190 -9.23 -15.16 -11.77
N ALA A 191 -8.20 -14.40 -11.39
CA ALA A 191 -7.88 -14.18 -9.99
C ALA A 191 -9.03 -13.47 -9.28
N ASP A 192 -9.27 -13.87 -8.03
CA ASP A 192 -10.20 -13.21 -7.12
C ASP A 192 -9.73 -11.77 -6.85
N GLN A 193 -10.56 -10.80 -7.22
CA GLN A 193 -10.27 -9.37 -7.04
C GLN A 193 -10.02 -9.00 -5.56
N GLU A 194 -10.68 -9.68 -4.62
CA GLU A 194 -10.43 -9.47 -3.21
C GLU A 194 -9.05 -9.98 -2.80
N ALA A 195 -8.65 -11.15 -3.30
CA ALA A 195 -7.31 -11.69 -3.05
C ALA A 195 -6.22 -10.75 -3.59
N VAL A 196 -6.41 -10.22 -4.80
CA VAL A 196 -5.50 -9.21 -5.39
C VAL A 196 -5.48 -7.94 -4.55
N SER A 197 -6.64 -7.42 -4.14
CA SER A 197 -6.76 -6.22 -3.30
C SER A 197 -6.03 -6.37 -1.96
N ARG A 198 -6.18 -7.53 -1.31
CA ARG A 198 -5.49 -7.84 -0.04
C ARG A 198 -3.99 -8.01 -0.25
N ALA A 199 -3.56 -8.69 -1.31
CA ALA A 199 -2.14 -8.82 -1.64
C ALA A 199 -1.51 -7.44 -1.85
N ILE A 200 -2.15 -6.55 -2.62
CA ILE A 200 -1.68 -5.17 -2.80
C ILE A 200 -1.61 -4.43 -1.45
N ALA A 201 -2.64 -4.51 -0.62
CA ALA A 201 -2.65 -3.84 0.68
C ALA A 201 -1.53 -4.34 1.61
N ASN A 202 -1.21 -5.64 1.58
CA ASN A 202 -0.11 -6.21 2.36
C ASN A 202 1.25 -5.64 1.94
N THR A 203 1.47 -5.37 0.65
CA THR A 203 2.72 -4.75 0.17
C THR A 203 2.91 -3.32 0.70
N LEU A 204 1.79 -2.67 1.03
CA LEU A 204 1.71 -1.31 1.54
C LEU A 204 1.58 -1.27 3.07
N LEU A 205 1.67 -2.41 3.75
CA LEU A 205 1.56 -2.47 5.20
C LEU A 205 2.68 -1.65 5.83
N GLU A 206 2.33 -0.84 6.84
CA GLU A 206 3.25 0.06 7.53
C GLU A 206 3.98 1.08 6.64
N ILE A 207 3.45 1.37 5.44
CA ILE A 207 4.00 2.40 4.55
C ILE A 207 4.09 3.79 5.22
N SER A 208 3.29 4.04 6.25
CA SER A 208 3.39 5.25 7.07
C SER A 208 4.75 5.40 7.76
N LYS A 209 5.46 4.31 8.09
CA LYS A 209 6.81 4.35 8.70
C LYS A 209 7.87 4.92 7.74
N VAL A 210 7.59 4.87 6.45
CA VAL A 210 8.50 5.26 5.36
C VAL A 210 8.00 6.48 4.59
N ALA A 211 6.83 7.02 4.96
CA ALA A 211 6.24 8.23 4.40
C ALA A 211 7.13 9.48 4.56
N SER A 212 8.11 9.46 5.47
CA SER A 212 9.11 10.54 5.59
C SER A 212 10.13 10.56 4.45
N LYS A 213 10.27 9.45 3.70
CA LYS A 213 11.22 9.30 2.60
C LYS A 213 10.56 9.38 1.23
N VAL A 214 9.24 9.16 1.16
CA VAL A 214 8.48 9.09 -0.08
C VAL A 214 7.23 9.95 0.06
N ASP A 215 7.04 10.88 -0.88
CA ASP A 215 5.83 11.71 -0.92
C ASP A 215 4.63 10.90 -1.46
N LEU A 216 3.98 10.19 -0.54
CA LEU A 216 2.82 9.34 -0.83
C LEU A 216 1.65 10.12 -1.43
N LEU A 217 1.49 11.40 -1.07
CA LEU A 217 0.40 12.22 -1.56
C LEU A 217 0.62 12.60 -3.03
N THR A 218 1.84 12.98 -3.39
CA THR A 218 2.21 13.26 -4.77
C THR A 218 2.07 12.02 -5.65
N LEU A 219 2.51 10.85 -5.17
CA LEU A 219 2.33 9.58 -5.89
C LEU A 219 0.85 9.20 -6.05
N ALA A 220 0.04 9.33 -4.99
CA ALA A 220 -1.39 9.04 -5.05
C ALA A 220 -2.11 9.96 -6.04
N THR A 221 -1.77 11.26 -6.02
CA THR A 221 -2.33 12.26 -6.94
C THR A 221 -1.95 11.95 -8.39
N ARG A 222 -0.70 11.54 -8.63
CA ARG A 222 -0.24 11.12 -9.97
C ARG A 222 -1.04 9.94 -10.49
N VAL A 223 -1.25 8.92 -9.67
CA VAL A 223 -1.97 7.70 -10.08
C VAL A 223 -3.45 7.95 -10.31
N LEU A 224 -4.12 8.66 -9.39
CA LEU A 224 -5.55 8.93 -9.49
C LEU A 224 -5.86 10.01 -10.54
N GLY A 225 -4.96 10.99 -10.74
CA GLY A 225 -5.12 12.08 -11.70
C GLY A 225 -4.80 11.70 -13.14
N ALA A 226 -3.86 10.77 -13.38
CA ALA A 226 -3.50 10.32 -14.73
C ALA A 226 -4.70 9.71 -15.49
N ASN A 227 -5.67 9.13 -14.78
CA ASN A 227 -6.86 8.54 -15.40
C ASN A 227 -8.00 9.53 -15.69
N GLN A 228 -7.97 10.75 -15.13
CA GLN A 228 -9.01 11.75 -15.41
C GLN A 228 -8.80 12.48 -16.75
N GLY A 229 -7.65 12.30 -17.39
CA GLY A 229 -7.31 12.90 -18.69
C GLY A 229 -7.51 11.99 -19.90
N GLN A 230 -8.04 10.78 -19.74
CA GLN A 230 -8.24 9.81 -20.83
C GLN A 230 -9.70 9.64 -21.29
N GLU A 231 -10.65 10.39 -20.73
CA GLU A 231 -12.01 10.46 -21.24
C GLU A 231 -12.23 11.74 -22.07
N SER A 232 -12.63 11.55 -23.33
CA SER A 232 -13.23 12.50 -24.28
C SER A 232 -12.32 13.39 -25.16
N GLU A 233 -11.84 12.83 -26.27
CA GLU A 233 -11.92 13.54 -27.56
C GLU A 233 -13.13 12.95 -28.31
N PRO A 234 -14.27 13.64 -28.43
CA PRO A 234 -15.35 13.18 -29.27
C PRO A 234 -14.94 13.40 -30.73
N ASP A 235 -14.92 12.30 -31.47
CA ASP A 235 -14.69 12.19 -32.91
C ASP A 235 -15.68 13.09 -33.68
N ALA A 236 -15.28 14.33 -33.91
CA ALA A 236 -16.01 15.28 -34.73
C ALA A 236 -15.67 15.01 -36.21
N GLY A 237 -16.19 13.92 -36.74
CA GLY A 237 -15.97 13.56 -38.13
C GLY A 237 -17.03 12.61 -38.65
N LEU A 238 -18.14 13.16 -39.17
CA LEU A 238 -18.86 12.71 -40.38
C LEU A 238 -20.32 13.22 -40.35
N ALA A 239 -20.52 14.42 -40.89
CA ALA A 239 -21.78 14.79 -41.50
C ALA A 239 -21.48 15.45 -42.85
N ALA A 240 -21.34 14.60 -43.87
CA ALA A 240 -21.53 14.97 -45.26
C ALA A 240 -22.73 14.16 -45.77
N ASN A 241 -23.84 14.86 -45.98
CA ASN A 241 -24.87 14.58 -46.99
C ASN A 241 -25.80 15.79 -47.07
#